data_AF-A0A6M2E089-F1
#
_entry.id   AF-A0A6M2E089-F1
#
_cell.length_a   1.000
_cell.length_b   1.000
_cell.length_c   1.000
_cell.angle_alpha   90.00
_cell.angle_beta   90.00
_cell.angle_gamma   90.00
#
_symmetry.space_group_name_H-M   'P 1'
#
loop_
_entity.id
_entity.type
_entity.pdbx_description
1 polymer ?
#
loop_
_entity_poly.entity_id
_entity_poly.type
_entity_poly.pdbx_seq_one_letter_code
_entity_poly.pdbx_strand_id
1 'polypeptide(L)'
;MGVAPLGIISERAFIYILADLIALIGFDVPGHSKLPQSWAKLTPPEIECLVERICGRSVGISWKDFILYNLEIRFPSMTEILIARQAFQNMDPDNSETISRENYDKFKFWFEAESPPETPYERLKLCLTRELILCLFEIAPDVIDYSGLLLSFCKDTDPRIGFAKAIALSLGTIVCYDEEEGEKYAQIMAKK
;
A
#
# COMPACT_ATOMS: atom_id res chain seq x y z
N MET A 1 -12.31 7.24 -20.56
CA MET A 1 -12.51 5.78 -20.65
C MET A 1 -11.35 5.17 -19.86
N GLY A 2 -11.58 4.78 -18.61
CA GLY A 2 -10.50 4.47 -17.65
C GLY A 2 -9.92 3.07 -17.87
N VAL A 3 -8.60 2.97 -17.92
CA VAL A 3 -7.90 1.68 -17.83
C VAL A 3 -7.98 1.26 -16.35
N ALA A 4 -8.82 0.26 -16.05
CA ALA A 4 -9.05 -0.29 -14.70
C ALA A 4 -9.32 0.74 -13.57
N PRO A 5 -10.47 1.44 -13.59
CA PRO A 5 -10.75 2.59 -12.71
C PRO A 5 -10.74 2.28 -11.21
N LEU A 6 -10.94 1.00 -10.83
CA LEU A 6 -10.99 0.58 -9.42
C LEU A 6 -9.70 -0.04 -8.91
N GLY A 7 -8.69 -0.22 -9.77
CA GLY A 7 -7.47 -0.92 -9.36
C GLY A 7 -7.63 -2.44 -9.16
N ILE A 8 -8.77 -3.02 -9.57
CA ILE A 8 -9.11 -4.44 -9.35
C ILE A 8 -9.04 -5.21 -10.67
N ILE A 9 -8.45 -6.40 -10.63
CA ILE A 9 -8.35 -7.34 -11.75
C ILE A 9 -8.67 -8.76 -11.29
N SER A 10 -9.24 -9.59 -12.17
CA SER A 10 -9.44 -11.01 -11.86
C SER A 10 -8.10 -11.73 -11.67
N GLU A 11 -8.03 -12.67 -10.74
CA GLU A 11 -6.84 -13.50 -10.47
C GLU A 11 -6.23 -14.09 -11.75
N ARG A 12 -7.06 -14.72 -12.61
CA ARG A 12 -6.60 -15.32 -13.87
C ARG A 12 -5.92 -14.33 -14.81
N ALA A 13 -6.49 -13.13 -14.97
CA ALA A 13 -5.90 -12.09 -15.81
C ALA A 13 -4.60 -11.55 -15.20
N PHE A 14 -4.53 -11.42 -13.87
CA PHE A 14 -3.31 -11.03 -13.17
C PHE A 14 -2.17 -12.05 -13.36
N ILE A 15 -2.47 -13.35 -13.22
CA ILE A 15 -1.52 -14.44 -13.48
C ILE A 15 -0.97 -14.37 -14.90
N TYR A 16 -1.81 -14.14 -15.91
CA TYR A 16 -1.36 -14.03 -17.29
C TYR A 16 -0.47 -12.83 -17.54
N ILE A 17 -0.82 -11.66 -16.99
CA ILE A 17 0.04 -10.47 -17.09
C ILE A 17 1.40 -10.74 -16.43
N LEU A 18 1.43 -11.40 -15.28
CA LEU A 18 2.66 -11.73 -14.58
C LEU A 18 3.50 -12.78 -15.33
N ALA A 19 2.85 -13.77 -15.93
CA ALA A 19 3.51 -14.76 -16.78
C ALA A 19 4.11 -14.12 -18.04
N ASP A 20 3.37 -13.24 -18.71
CA ASP A 20 3.85 -12.47 -19.86
C ASP A 20 5.02 -11.56 -19.47
N LEU A 21 4.95 -10.90 -18.31
CA LEU A 21 6.04 -10.09 -17.77
C LEU A 21 7.31 -10.91 -17.62
N ILE A 22 7.22 -12.10 -17.02
CA ILE A 22 8.36 -13.01 -16.83
C ILE A 22 8.88 -13.51 -18.18
N ALA A 23 7.98 -13.88 -19.09
CA ALA A 23 8.33 -14.43 -20.40
C ALA A 23 8.94 -13.41 -21.38
N LEU A 24 8.54 -12.14 -21.28
CA LEU A 24 9.00 -11.08 -22.18
C LEU A 24 10.18 -10.29 -21.60
N ILE A 25 10.12 -9.93 -20.31
CA ILE A 25 11.14 -9.07 -19.68
C ILE A 25 12.27 -9.91 -19.06
N GLY A 26 11.99 -11.14 -18.63
CA GLY A 26 12.98 -12.02 -18.01
C GLY A 26 14.13 -12.44 -18.94
N PHE A 27 13.99 -12.24 -20.25
CA PHE A 27 14.95 -12.70 -21.27
C PHE A 27 15.74 -11.57 -21.94
N ASP A 28 15.47 -10.31 -21.61
CA ASP A 28 16.20 -9.19 -22.20
C ASP A 28 17.55 -8.98 -21.47
N VAL A 29 18.60 -9.48 -22.13
CA VAL A 29 20.02 -9.21 -21.93
C VAL A 29 20.65 -9.82 -20.65
N PRO A 30 21.65 -10.71 -20.78
CA PRO A 30 22.45 -11.20 -19.65
C PRO A 30 23.07 -10.03 -18.87
N GLY A 31 22.73 -9.92 -17.58
CA GLY A 31 23.23 -8.86 -16.68
C GLY A 31 22.31 -7.65 -16.51
N HIS A 32 21.16 -7.58 -17.20
CA HIS A 32 20.22 -6.46 -17.14
C HIS A 32 18.75 -6.85 -16.95
N SER A 33 18.46 -8.09 -16.53
CA SER A 33 17.10 -8.46 -16.16
C SER A 33 16.61 -7.56 -15.02
N LYS A 34 15.52 -6.84 -15.27
CA LYS A 34 14.85 -5.96 -14.30
C LYS A 34 14.04 -6.75 -13.27
N LEU A 35 13.96 -8.08 -13.42
CA LEU A 35 13.25 -8.99 -12.52
C LEU A 35 14.26 -9.79 -11.68
N PRO A 36 13.87 -10.24 -10.47
CA PRO A 36 14.68 -11.16 -9.69
C PRO A 36 15.02 -12.42 -10.49
N GLN A 37 16.27 -12.90 -10.40
CA GLN A 37 16.70 -14.11 -11.12
C GLN A 37 15.87 -15.35 -10.76
N SER A 38 15.29 -15.38 -9.56
CA SER A 38 14.37 -16.45 -9.13
C SER A 38 13.10 -16.51 -9.96
N TRP A 39 12.65 -15.40 -10.56
CA TRP A 39 11.43 -15.34 -11.35
C TRP A 39 11.57 -15.95 -12.74
N ALA A 40 12.77 -15.91 -13.32
CA ALA A 40 13.05 -16.47 -14.64
C ALA A 40 12.81 -18.00 -14.74
N LYS A 41 12.67 -18.69 -13.60
CA LYS A 41 12.45 -20.14 -13.54
C LYS A 41 11.02 -20.52 -13.13
N LEU A 42 10.16 -19.53 -12.86
CA LEU A 42 8.80 -19.80 -12.41
C LEU A 42 7.97 -20.40 -13.53
N THR A 43 7.39 -21.56 -13.27
CA THR A 43 6.39 -22.21 -14.11
C THR A 43 5.00 -21.62 -13.85
N PRO A 44 4.03 -21.74 -14.78
CA PRO A 44 2.68 -21.20 -14.57
C PRO A 44 2.02 -21.64 -13.24
N PRO A 45 2.11 -22.92 -12.80
CA PRO A 45 1.57 -23.32 -11.49
C PRO A 45 2.28 -22.66 -10.31
N GLU A 46 3.59 -22.37 -10.42
CA GLU A 46 4.33 -21.65 -9.39
C GLU A 46 3.95 -20.17 -9.34
N ILE A 47 3.63 -19.57 -10.48
CA ILE A 47 3.08 -18.21 -10.57
C ILE A 47 1.71 -18.16 -9.89
N GLU A 48 0.83 -19.13 -10.15
CA GLU A 48 -0.46 -19.27 -9.46
C GLU A 48 -0.27 -19.35 -7.93
N CYS A 49 0.62 -20.23 -7.48
CA CYS A 49 0.95 -20.38 -6.06
C CYS A 49 1.52 -19.09 -5.45
N LEU A 50 2.36 -18.35 -6.19
CA LEU A 50 2.90 -17.06 -5.76
C LEU A 50 1.79 -16.02 -5.60
N VAL A 51 0.89 -15.91 -6.57
CA VAL A 51 -0.23 -14.97 -6.55
C VAL A 51 -1.17 -15.29 -5.39
N GLU A 52 -1.51 -16.57 -5.17
CA GLU A 52 -2.33 -17.01 -4.04
C GLU A 52 -1.69 -16.63 -2.70
N ARG A 53 -0.36 -16.73 -2.58
CA ARG A 53 0.35 -16.37 -1.35
C ARG A 53 0.42 -14.88 -1.08
N ILE A 54 0.54 -14.05 -2.13
CA ILE A 54 0.65 -12.59 -1.99
C ILE A 54 -0.73 -11.94 -1.82
N CYS A 55 -1.69 -12.37 -2.63
CA CYS A 55 -2.99 -11.73 -2.75
C CYS A 55 -4.10 -12.48 -1.99
N GLY A 56 -3.84 -13.72 -1.54
CA GLY A 56 -4.84 -14.61 -0.98
C GLY A 56 -5.78 -15.17 -2.04
N ARG A 57 -6.72 -16.04 -1.61
CA ARG A 57 -7.84 -16.49 -2.45
C ARG A 57 -8.94 -15.43 -2.42
N SER A 58 -8.92 -14.50 -3.37
CA SER A 58 -9.97 -13.48 -3.50
C SER A 58 -10.59 -13.49 -4.89
N VAL A 59 -11.83 -13.00 -4.99
CA VAL A 59 -12.54 -12.88 -6.28
C VAL A 59 -11.90 -11.82 -7.19
N GLY A 60 -11.11 -10.91 -6.61
CA GLY A 60 -10.42 -9.85 -7.34
C GLY A 60 -9.19 -9.36 -6.58
N ILE A 61 -8.11 -9.15 -7.33
CA ILE A 61 -6.83 -8.67 -6.85
C ILE A 61 -6.78 -7.15 -7.00
N SER A 62 -6.49 -6.44 -5.92
CA SER A 62 -6.06 -5.04 -6.00
C SER A 62 -4.62 -5.00 -6.51
N TRP A 63 -4.42 -4.66 -7.79
CA TRP A 63 -3.07 -4.61 -8.36
C TRP A 63 -2.24 -3.47 -7.78
N LYS A 64 -2.89 -2.43 -7.22
CA LYS A 64 -2.20 -1.36 -6.49
C LYS A 64 -1.45 -1.92 -5.29
N ASP A 65 -2.03 -2.90 -4.60
CA ASP A 65 -1.42 -3.54 -3.43
C ASP A 65 -0.15 -4.27 -3.82
N PHE A 66 -0.20 -5.00 -4.95
CA PHE A 66 0.97 -5.66 -5.50
C PHE A 66 2.10 -4.65 -5.76
N ILE A 67 1.80 -3.51 -6.38
CA ILE A 67 2.82 -2.46 -6.61
C ILE A 67 3.36 -1.91 -5.29
N LEU A 68 2.50 -1.59 -4.33
CA LEU A 68 2.90 -1.07 -3.02
C LEU A 68 3.77 -2.07 -2.24
N TYR A 69 3.47 -3.36 -2.28
CA TYR A 69 4.28 -4.39 -1.64
C TYR A 69 5.68 -4.51 -2.26
N ASN A 70 5.81 -4.26 -3.57
CA ASN A 70 7.10 -4.25 -4.26
C ASN A 70 7.93 -2.98 -3.97
N LEU A 71 7.38 -1.97 -3.30
CA LEU A 71 8.15 -0.79 -2.89
C LEU A 71 9.05 -1.05 -1.67
N GLU A 72 8.88 -2.19 -0.99
CA GLU A 72 9.66 -2.59 0.20
C GLU A 72 9.58 -1.57 1.35
N ILE A 73 8.45 -0.85 1.44
CA ILE A 73 8.20 0.14 2.48
C ILE A 73 7.63 -0.56 3.72
N ARG A 74 8.06 -0.14 4.91
CA ARG A 74 7.45 -0.61 6.17
C ARG A 74 6.00 -0.12 6.29
N PHE A 75 5.10 -1.01 6.71
CA PHE A 75 3.75 -0.60 7.11
C PHE A 75 3.78 0.36 8.31
N PRO A 76 2.99 1.45 8.28
CA PRO A 76 2.93 2.40 9.39
C PRO A 76 2.38 1.74 10.65
N SER A 77 2.75 2.28 11.80
CA SER A 77 2.05 2.07 13.07
C SER A 77 0.70 2.79 13.07
N MET A 78 -0.17 2.44 14.01
CA MET A 78 -1.46 3.13 14.16
C MET A 78 -1.28 4.62 14.50
N THR A 79 -0.25 4.98 15.27
CA THR A 79 0.05 6.39 15.56
C THR A 79 0.48 7.14 14.30
N GLU A 80 1.34 6.55 13.48
CA GLU A 80 1.81 7.16 12.24
C GLU A 80 0.68 7.37 11.24
N ILE A 81 -0.26 6.42 11.12
CA ILE A 81 -1.41 6.61 10.21
C ILE A 81 -2.33 7.73 10.69
N LEU A 82 -2.52 7.89 12.01
CA LEU A 82 -3.32 8.99 12.58
C LEU A 82 -2.63 10.35 12.43
N ILE A 83 -1.30 10.41 12.57
CA ILE A 83 -0.52 11.62 12.30
C ILE A 83 -0.65 12.01 10.83
N ALA A 84 -0.54 11.04 9.91
CA ALA A 84 -0.70 11.26 8.49
C ALA A 84 -2.12 11.77 8.15
N ARG A 85 -3.16 11.15 8.71
CA ARG A 85 -4.55 11.60 8.58
C ARG A 85 -4.71 13.05 9.01
N GLN A 86 -4.22 13.42 10.19
CA GLN A 86 -4.35 14.78 10.71
C GLN A 86 -3.61 15.79 9.82
N ALA A 87 -2.41 15.43 9.33
CA ALA A 87 -1.65 16.28 8.43
C ALA A 87 -2.39 16.54 7.12
N PHE A 88 -2.97 15.50 6.50
CA PHE A 88 -3.75 15.65 5.28
C PHE A 88 -5.05 16.44 5.51
N GLN A 89 -5.77 16.19 6.61
CA GLN A 89 -6.95 16.99 6.97
C GLN A 89 -6.63 18.48 7.16
N ASN A 90 -5.47 18.80 7.73
CA ASN A 90 -5.04 20.20 7.83
C ASN A 90 -4.76 20.85 6.46
N MET A 91 -4.50 20.04 5.43
CA MET A 91 -4.28 20.47 4.04
C MET A 91 -5.55 20.39 3.17
N ASP A 92 -6.65 19.85 3.71
CA ASP A 92 -7.97 19.69 3.08
C ASP A 92 -9.06 20.34 3.95
N PRO A 93 -9.14 21.69 3.97
CA PRO A 93 -10.11 22.41 4.81
C PRO A 93 -11.57 22.14 4.40
N ASP A 94 -11.79 21.69 3.17
CA ASP A 94 -13.11 21.40 2.62
C ASP A 94 -13.57 19.96 2.94
N ASN A 95 -12.70 19.15 3.56
CA ASN A 95 -12.92 17.74 3.86
C ASN A 95 -13.43 16.97 2.62
N SER A 96 -12.80 17.27 1.48
CA SER A 96 -13.04 16.65 0.19
C SER A 96 -12.46 15.24 0.06
N GLU A 97 -11.66 14.82 1.04
CA GLU A 97 -10.86 13.60 1.02
C GLU A 97 -9.78 13.59 -0.08
N THR A 98 -9.46 14.79 -0.59
CA THR A 98 -8.45 14.99 -1.62
C THR A 98 -7.48 16.10 -1.26
N ILE A 99 -6.27 16.04 -1.83
CA ILE A 99 -5.27 17.10 -1.70
C ILE A 99 -4.61 17.39 -3.05
N SER A 100 -3.98 18.55 -3.17
CA SER A 100 -3.16 18.90 -4.32
C SER A 100 -1.80 18.20 -4.31
N ARG A 101 -1.17 18.05 -5.49
CA ARG A 101 0.24 17.61 -5.60
C ARG A 101 1.19 18.48 -4.76
N GLU A 102 0.99 19.79 -4.75
CA GLU A 102 1.80 20.71 -3.94
C GLU A 102 1.72 20.39 -2.43
N ASN A 103 0.52 20.04 -1.94
CA ASN A 103 0.33 19.65 -0.55
C ASN A 103 0.93 18.27 -0.26
N TYR A 104 0.80 17.33 -1.20
CA TYR A 104 1.45 16.02 -1.11
C TYR A 104 2.98 16.13 -1.00
N ASP A 105 3.60 17.02 -1.77
CA ASP A 105 5.05 17.25 -1.77
C ASP A 105 5.57 17.83 -0.44
N LYS A 106 4.73 18.54 0.29
CA LYS A 106 5.06 19.05 1.64
C LYS A 106 4.98 17.98 2.72
N PHE A 107 4.18 16.94 2.51
CA PHE A 107 4.00 15.87 3.48
C PHE A 107 5.20 14.92 3.46
N LYS A 108 5.73 14.59 4.66
CA LYS A 108 6.79 13.59 4.83
C LYS A 108 6.19 12.29 5.36
N PHE A 109 6.42 11.20 4.65
CA PHE A 109 5.96 9.88 5.08
C PHE A 109 6.81 9.34 6.23
N TRP A 110 6.24 8.41 7.00
CA TRP A 110 6.93 7.74 8.11
C TRP A 110 8.22 7.02 7.67
N PHE A 111 8.21 6.41 6.48
CA PHE A 111 9.36 5.71 5.93
C PHE A 111 10.51 6.63 5.49
N GLU A 112 10.27 7.93 5.38
CA GLU A 112 11.33 8.92 5.09
C GLU A 112 12.14 9.28 6.32
N ALA A 113 11.56 9.09 7.52
CA ALA A 113 12.19 9.43 8.78
C ALA A 113 13.14 8.34 9.30
N GLU A 114 12.98 7.10 8.84
CA GLU A 114 13.73 5.93 9.34
C GLU A 114 15.18 5.89 8.86
N SER A 115 15.45 6.33 7.63
CA SER A 115 16.80 6.35 7.06
C SER A 115 16.91 7.54 6.12
N PRO A 116 17.56 8.65 6.55
CA PRO A 116 17.83 9.74 5.62
C PRO A 116 18.72 9.20 4.49
N PRO A 117 18.34 9.41 3.23
CA PRO A 117 19.05 8.80 2.11
C PRO A 117 20.48 9.37 1.98
N GLU A 118 21.46 8.55 2.31
CA GLU A 118 22.89 8.94 2.37
C GLU A 118 23.47 9.00 0.96
N THR A 119 23.12 8.03 0.12
CA THR A 119 23.61 7.90 -1.25
C THR A 119 22.69 8.59 -2.28
N PRO A 120 23.22 9.00 -3.45
CA PRO A 120 22.38 9.46 -4.56
C PRO A 120 21.35 8.42 -5.02
N TYR A 121 21.69 7.14 -4.92
CA TYR A 121 20.80 6.04 -5.28
C TYR A 121 19.60 5.94 -4.35
N GLU A 122 19.81 6.03 -3.03
CA GLU A 122 18.71 6.02 -2.05
C GLU A 122 17.81 7.25 -2.19
N ARG A 123 18.39 8.43 -2.49
CA ARG A 123 17.62 9.64 -2.80
C ARG A 123 16.73 9.43 -4.01
N LEU A 124 17.28 8.85 -5.07
CA LEU A 124 16.52 8.55 -6.28
C LEU A 124 15.43 7.50 -6.02
N LYS A 125 15.74 6.41 -5.30
CA LYS A 125 14.75 5.40 -4.91
C LYS A 125 13.59 6.05 -4.16
N LEU A 126 13.88 6.91 -3.18
CA LEU A 126 12.85 7.61 -2.42
C LEU A 126 11.99 8.54 -3.29
N CYS A 127 12.61 9.36 -4.15
CA CYS A 127 11.87 10.24 -5.06
C CYS A 127 10.95 9.46 -6.00
N LEU A 128 11.44 8.36 -6.59
CA LEU A 128 10.65 7.52 -7.49
C LEU A 128 9.54 6.78 -6.75
N THR A 129 9.79 6.33 -5.51
CA THR A 129 8.77 5.73 -4.65
C THR A 129 7.64 6.72 -4.37
N ARG A 130 7.96 7.97 -4.01
CA ARG A 130 6.96 9.02 -3.77
C ARG A 130 6.15 9.33 -5.02
N GLU A 131 6.79 9.44 -6.17
CA GLU A 131 6.11 9.71 -7.44
C GLU A 131 5.20 8.53 -7.83
N LEU A 132 5.64 7.29 -7.62
CA LEU A 132 4.82 6.12 -7.91
C LEU A 132 3.58 6.07 -7.02
N ILE A 133 3.73 6.32 -5.71
CA ILE A 133 2.59 6.39 -4.78
C ILE A 133 1.61 7.47 -5.24
N LEU A 134 2.09 8.66 -5.61
CA LEU A 134 1.23 9.72 -6.13
C LEU A 134 0.45 9.22 -7.36
N CYS A 135 1.14 8.67 -8.36
CA CYS A 135 0.49 8.14 -9.58
C CYS A 135 -0.56 7.06 -9.29
N LEU A 136 -0.42 6.27 -8.22
CA LEU A 136 -1.40 5.24 -7.84
C LEU A 136 -2.70 5.81 -7.27
N PHE A 137 -2.65 7.01 -6.67
CA PHE A 137 -3.77 7.63 -5.96
C PHE A 137 -4.22 8.97 -6.57
N GLU A 138 -3.59 9.39 -7.66
CA GLU A 138 -4.03 10.52 -8.47
C GLU A 138 -5.32 10.15 -9.23
N ILE A 139 -6.39 10.88 -8.96
CA ILE A 139 -7.73 10.64 -9.55
C ILE A 139 -8.08 11.65 -10.64
N ALA A 140 -7.42 12.81 -10.64
CA ALA A 140 -7.47 13.84 -11.66
C ALA A 140 -6.13 14.61 -11.63
N PRO A 141 -5.79 15.41 -12.67
CA PRO A 141 -4.52 16.14 -12.70
C PRO A 141 -4.29 16.93 -11.42
N ASP A 142 -3.20 16.62 -10.71
CA ASP A 142 -2.79 17.21 -9.45
C ASP A 142 -3.77 17.02 -8.28
N VAL A 143 -4.69 16.05 -8.36
CA VAL A 143 -5.67 15.72 -7.31
C VAL A 143 -5.47 14.29 -6.83
N ILE A 144 -5.12 14.14 -5.55
CA ILE A 144 -4.79 12.86 -4.92
C ILE A 144 -5.87 12.49 -3.91
N ASP A 145 -6.39 11.26 -4.01
CA ASP A 145 -7.26 10.63 -2.99
C ASP A 145 -6.40 10.15 -1.81
N TYR A 146 -6.26 11.01 -0.79
CA TYR A 146 -5.46 10.66 0.37
C TYR A 146 -6.16 9.66 1.30
N SER A 147 -7.50 9.60 1.29
CA SER A 147 -8.26 8.60 2.04
C SER A 147 -7.95 7.20 1.54
N GLY A 148 -8.03 6.98 0.23
CA GLY A 148 -7.68 5.72 -0.42
C GLY A 148 -6.20 5.36 -0.23
N LEU A 149 -5.32 6.36 -0.26
CA LEU A 149 -3.89 6.20 0.03
C LEU A 149 -3.67 5.68 1.46
N LEU A 150 -4.19 6.38 2.46
CA LEU A 150 -4.00 6.01 3.87
C LEU A 150 -4.60 4.63 4.17
N LEU A 151 -5.79 4.35 3.64
CA LEU A 151 -6.46 3.06 3.80
C LEU A 151 -5.62 1.92 3.19
N SER A 152 -4.96 2.16 2.06
CA SER A 152 -4.07 1.17 1.44
C SER A 152 -2.88 0.82 2.34
N PHE A 153 -2.41 1.77 3.15
CA PHE A 153 -1.34 1.56 4.14
C PHE A 153 -1.82 1.07 5.51
N CYS A 154 -3.14 0.94 5.75
CA CYS A 154 -3.64 0.28 6.95
C CYS A 154 -3.38 -1.22 6.97
N LYS A 155 -2.99 -1.84 5.84
CA LYS A 155 -2.70 -3.28 5.75
C LYS A 155 -1.56 -3.68 6.68
N ASP A 156 -1.60 -4.92 7.11
CA ASP A 156 -0.64 -5.49 8.05
C ASP A 156 -0.53 -7.00 7.83
N THR A 157 0.56 -7.60 8.30
CA THR A 157 0.74 -9.06 8.27
C THR A 157 -0.25 -9.75 9.21
N ASP A 158 -0.64 -9.09 10.30
CA ASP A 158 -1.76 -9.52 11.15
C ASP A 158 -3.06 -8.81 10.71
N PRO A 159 -4.06 -9.56 10.20
CA PRO A 159 -5.32 -8.95 9.73
C PRO A 159 -6.08 -8.20 10.82
N ARG A 160 -5.90 -8.55 12.10
CA ARG A 160 -6.54 -7.85 13.24
C ARG A 160 -5.99 -6.45 13.39
N ILE A 161 -4.66 -6.32 13.30
CA ILE A 161 -3.97 -5.03 13.35
C ILE A 161 -4.38 -4.18 12.15
N GLY A 162 -4.43 -4.79 10.96
CA GLY A 162 -4.79 -4.07 9.74
C GLY A 162 -6.23 -3.53 9.78
N PHE A 163 -7.17 -4.36 10.25
CA PHE A 163 -8.55 -3.95 10.45
C PHE A 163 -8.68 -2.83 11.50
N ALA A 164 -7.98 -2.96 12.63
CA ALA A 164 -7.99 -1.95 13.68
C ALA A 164 -7.41 -0.61 13.21
N LYS A 165 -6.35 -0.62 12.39
CA LYS A 165 -5.80 0.59 11.74
C LYS A 165 -6.83 1.27 10.84
N ALA A 166 -7.60 0.51 10.07
CA ALA A 166 -8.63 1.06 9.19
C ALA A 166 -9.79 1.72 9.99
N ILE A 167 -10.20 1.08 11.10
CA ILE A 167 -11.21 1.68 12.00
C ILE A 167 -10.64 2.91 12.71
N ALA A 168 -9.39 2.85 13.17
CA ALA A 168 -8.71 3.97 13.79
C ALA A 168 -8.60 5.17 12.84
N LEU A 169 -8.23 4.93 11.58
CA LEU A 169 -8.19 5.93 10.51
C LEU A 169 -9.57 6.57 10.30
N SER A 170 -10.63 5.76 10.29
CA SER A 170 -12.01 6.23 10.09
C SER A 170 -12.48 7.10 11.27
N LEU A 171 -12.23 6.64 12.51
CA LEU A 171 -12.65 7.32 13.73
C LEU A 171 -11.74 8.50 14.12
N GLY A 172 -10.50 8.53 13.64
CA GLY A 172 -9.47 9.49 14.08
C GLY A 172 -8.97 9.24 15.50
N THR A 173 -9.09 8.02 16.03
CA THR A 173 -8.64 7.65 17.38
C THR A 173 -8.02 6.27 17.41
N ILE A 174 -7.22 5.99 18.42
CA ILE A 174 -6.58 4.68 18.61
C ILE A 174 -7.66 3.64 18.94
N VAL A 175 -7.57 2.48 18.30
CA VAL A 175 -8.46 1.34 18.49
C VAL A 175 -7.68 0.20 19.15
N CYS A 176 -8.21 -0.34 20.24
CA CYS A 176 -7.66 -1.53 20.86
C CYS A 176 -7.89 -2.74 19.95
N TYR A 177 -6.81 -3.47 19.67
CA TYR A 177 -6.84 -4.72 18.88
C TYR A 177 -6.18 -5.88 19.62
N ASP A 178 -5.70 -5.62 20.84
CA ASP A 178 -5.15 -6.65 21.72
C ASP A 178 -6.31 -7.40 22.38
N GLU A 179 -6.28 -8.73 22.30
CA GLU A 179 -7.36 -9.59 22.77
C GLU A 179 -7.45 -9.61 24.30
N GLU A 180 -6.31 -9.59 24.99
CA GLU A 180 -6.26 -9.59 26.45
C GLU A 180 -6.76 -8.26 27.02
N GLU A 181 -6.32 -7.14 26.43
CA GLU A 181 -6.77 -5.80 26.79
C GLU A 181 -8.26 -5.62 26.46
N GLY A 182 -8.71 -6.16 25.32
CA GLY A 182 -10.11 -6.17 24.90
C GLY A 182 -11.02 -6.89 25.90
N GLU A 183 -10.59 -8.04 26.43
CA GLU A 183 -11.34 -8.80 27.42
C GLU A 183 -11.49 -8.01 28.74
N LYS A 184 -10.47 -7.25 29.15
CA LYS A 184 -10.57 -6.34 30.31
C LYS A 184 -11.67 -5.30 30.09
N TYR A 185 -11.76 -4.71 28.89
CA TYR A 185 -12.82 -3.75 28.56
C TYR A 185 -14.21 -4.40 28.52
N ALA A 186 -14.33 -5.61 27.98
CA ALA A 186 -15.60 -6.35 27.95
C ALA A 186 -16.14 -6.61 29.37
N GLN A 187 -15.26 -7.01 30.29
CA GLN A 187 -15.62 -7.24 31.70
C GLN A 187 -16.05 -5.95 32.42
N ILE A 188 -15.45 -4.81 32.08
CA ILE A 188 -15.85 -3.50 32.61
C ILE A 188 -17.25 -3.12 32.09
N MET A 189 -17.51 -3.34 30.80
CA MET A 189 -18.81 -3.03 30.20
C MET A 189 -19.94 -3.94 30.72
N ALA A 190 -19.66 -5.22 30.99
CA ALA A 190 -20.65 -6.16 31.53
C ALA A 190 -21.07 -5.87 32.99
N LYS A 191 -20.30 -5.04 33.71
CA LYS A 191 -20.59 -4.62 35.10
C LYS A 191 -21.39 -3.31 35.18
N LYS A 192 -21.71 -2.71 34.03
CA LYS A 192 -22.41 -1.43 33.92
C LYS A 192 -23.88 -1.65 33.59
#